data_AF-F4MZM9-F1
#
_entry.id   AF-F4MZM9-F1
#
_cell.length_a   1.000
_cell.length_b   1.000
_cell.length_c   1.000
_cell.angle_alpha   90.00
_cell.angle_beta   90.00
_cell.angle_gamma   90.00
#
_symmetry.space_group_name_H-M   'P 1'
#
loop_
_entity.id
_entity.type
_entity.pdbx_description
1 polymer ?
#
loop_
_entity_poly.entity_id
_entity_poly.type
_entity_poly.pdbx_seq_one_letter_code
_entity_poly.pdbx_strand_id
1 'polypeptide(L)'
;MGANKTRTLLERIIPSRSTLPPQEFAQSFSAMIVLFCASGLGVVGSLTEGITGDFQLLFVKALMDFFTALIFSISLGIALVAIAIPQLLIQIALVFLAKLIMPYMDDIAFADFSACGGIIMIAVGLRIAQIKIFAVVNFLPALLFVVPISYLWRHFMT
;
A
#
# COMPACT_ATOMS: atom_id res chain seq x y z
N MET A 1 37.63 -2.29 -21.42
CA MET A 1 36.62 -2.59 -22.47
C MET A 1 35.33 -3.26 -21.95
N GLY A 2 35.16 -3.50 -20.64
CA GLY A 2 33.99 -4.20 -20.07
C GLY A 2 32.90 -3.33 -19.41
N ALA A 3 33.21 -2.09 -18.99
CA ALA A 3 32.26 -1.25 -18.26
C ALA A 3 31.19 -0.56 -19.14
N ASN A 4 31.50 -0.32 -20.41
CA ASN A 4 30.54 0.30 -21.34
C ASN A 4 29.48 -0.69 -21.85
N LYS A 5 29.78 -2.00 -21.85
CA LYS A 5 28.88 -3.05 -22.35
C LYS A 5 27.76 -3.39 -21.34
N THR A 6 28.05 -3.30 -20.05
CA THR A 6 27.07 -3.47 -18.97
C THR A 6 26.10 -2.29 -18.90
N ARG A 7 26.58 -1.06 -19.13
CA ARG A 7 25.70 0.13 -19.21
C ARG A 7 24.71 0.07 -20.38
N THR A 8 25.16 -0.38 -21.55
CA THR A 8 24.29 -0.52 -22.74
C THR A 8 23.27 -1.66 -22.63
N LEU A 9 23.54 -2.70 -21.83
CA LEU A 9 22.56 -3.76 -21.55
C LEU A 9 21.54 -3.34 -20.48
N LEU A 10 21.97 -2.57 -19.47
CA LEU A 10 21.09 -2.00 -18.45
C LEU A 10 20.09 -1.00 -19.06
N GLU A 11 20.55 -0.13 -19.96
CA GLU A 11 19.68 0.83 -20.67
C GLU A 11 18.67 0.15 -21.62
N ARG A 12 18.97 -1.07 -22.09
CA ARG A 12 18.09 -1.81 -23.01
C ARG A 12 17.00 -2.60 -22.29
N ILE A 13 17.24 -3.00 -21.04
CA ILE A 13 16.27 -3.73 -20.21
C ILE A 13 15.37 -2.77 -19.42
N ILE A 14 15.85 -1.58 -19.11
CA ILE A 14 15.09 -0.55 -18.40
C ILE A 14 15.11 0.75 -19.21
N PRO A 15 14.31 0.86 -20.29
CA PRO A 15 13.94 2.17 -20.79
C PRO A 15 13.00 2.77 -19.74
N SER A 16 13.54 3.39 -18.69
CA SER A 16 12.77 4.24 -17.79
C SER A 16 12.45 5.53 -18.52
N ARG A 17 11.66 5.45 -19.60
CA ARG A 17 10.95 6.59 -20.16
C ARG A 17 9.80 6.92 -19.22
N SER A 18 10.11 7.45 -18.04
CA SER A 18 9.11 8.16 -17.26
C SER A 18 8.84 9.48 -18.00
N THR A 19 7.59 9.74 -18.36
CA THR A 19 7.17 11.00 -18.96
C THR A 19 7.22 12.18 -17.98
N LEU A 20 7.36 11.89 -16.68
CA LEU A 20 7.34 12.84 -15.58
C LEU A 20 8.76 13.28 -15.16
N PRO A 21 8.92 14.53 -14.68
CA PRO A 21 10.17 14.98 -14.07
C PRO A 21 10.52 14.16 -12.81
N PRO A 22 11.80 14.03 -12.43
CA PRO A 22 12.25 13.09 -11.39
C PRO A 22 11.57 13.26 -10.02
N GLN A 23 11.31 14.50 -9.59
CA GLN A 23 10.63 14.76 -8.31
C GLN A 23 9.16 14.31 -8.33
N GLU A 24 8.42 14.61 -9.41
CA GLU A 24 7.02 14.21 -9.55
C GLU A 24 6.87 12.69 -9.73
N PHE A 25 7.83 12.07 -10.41
CA PHE A 25 7.91 10.63 -10.54
C PHE A 25 8.05 9.96 -9.17
N ALA A 26 9.02 10.39 -8.35
CA ALA A 26 9.24 9.82 -7.02
C ALA A 26 8.01 9.98 -6.10
N GLN A 27 7.34 11.13 -6.19
CA GLN A 27 6.14 11.39 -5.41
C GLN A 27 4.93 10.56 -5.89
N SER A 28 4.72 10.44 -7.19
CA SER A 28 3.65 9.60 -7.76
C SER A 28 3.91 8.12 -7.47
N PHE A 29 5.15 7.67 -7.60
CA PHE A 29 5.56 6.31 -7.30
C PHE A 29 5.31 5.95 -5.82
N SER A 30 5.71 6.82 -4.89
CA SER A 30 5.43 6.62 -3.47
C SER A 30 3.93 6.64 -3.14
N ALA A 31 3.14 7.50 -3.78
CA ALA A 31 1.69 7.49 -3.65
C ALA A 31 1.08 6.17 -4.13
N MET A 32 1.57 5.59 -5.24
CA MET A 32 1.14 4.27 -5.71
C MET A 32 1.53 3.16 -4.74
N ILE A 33 2.72 3.20 -4.13
CA ILE A 33 3.10 2.23 -3.08
C ILE A 33 2.07 2.26 -1.95
N VAL A 34 1.70 3.45 -1.45
CA VAL A 34 0.68 3.56 -0.39
C VAL A 34 -0.69 3.09 -0.89
N LEU A 35 -1.09 3.44 -2.12
CA LEU A 35 -2.35 3.01 -2.73
C LEU A 35 -2.47 1.47 -2.76
N PHE A 36 -1.40 0.79 -3.15
CA PHE A 36 -1.38 -0.66 -3.29
C PHE A 36 -1.21 -1.38 -1.94
N CYS A 37 -0.28 -0.90 -1.10
CA CYS A 37 0.13 -1.56 0.14
C CYS A 37 -0.76 -1.24 1.35
N ALA A 38 -1.24 0.00 1.46
CA ALA A 38 -2.01 0.49 2.61
C ALA A 38 -3.49 0.73 2.27
N SER A 39 -3.98 0.05 1.23
CA SER A 39 -5.39 0.08 0.88
C SER A 39 -6.25 -0.47 2.01
N GLY A 40 -7.35 0.21 2.34
CA GLY A 40 -8.32 -0.27 3.34
C GLY A 40 -8.78 -1.71 3.03
N LEU A 41 -9.04 -2.02 1.76
CA LEU A 41 -9.39 -3.38 1.31
C LEU A 41 -8.24 -4.38 1.47
N GLY A 42 -7.00 -3.93 1.27
CA GLY A 42 -5.80 -4.77 1.44
C GLY A 42 -5.60 -5.16 2.90
N VAL A 43 -5.77 -4.21 3.83
CA VAL A 43 -5.58 -4.51 5.25
C VAL A 43 -6.76 -5.27 5.84
N VAL A 44 -8.00 -4.80 5.62
CA VAL A 44 -9.22 -5.50 6.05
C VAL A 44 -9.24 -6.91 5.47
N GLY A 45 -8.90 -7.07 4.19
CA GLY A 45 -8.77 -8.38 3.56
C GLY A 45 -7.75 -9.28 4.27
N SER A 46 -6.51 -8.79 4.47
CA SER A 46 -5.44 -9.56 5.12
C SER A 46 -5.78 -9.96 6.56
N LEU A 47 -6.45 -9.07 7.30
CA LEU A 47 -6.90 -9.34 8.66
C LEU A 47 -8.05 -10.37 8.67
N THR A 48 -9.06 -10.20 7.81
CA THR A 48 -10.18 -11.14 7.69
C THR A 48 -9.68 -12.52 7.26
N GLU A 49 -8.80 -12.63 6.26
CA GLU A 49 -8.20 -13.91 5.87
C GLU A 49 -7.43 -14.55 7.02
N GLY A 50 -6.68 -13.77 7.80
CA GLY A 50 -5.96 -14.28 8.95
C GLY A 50 -6.86 -14.78 10.08
N ILE A 51 -8.04 -14.17 10.27
CA ILE A 51 -8.98 -14.51 11.35
C ILE A 51 -9.97 -15.60 10.93
N THR A 52 -10.66 -15.42 9.80
CA THR A 52 -11.74 -16.30 9.35
C THR A 52 -11.30 -17.29 8.28
N GLY A 53 -10.14 -17.09 7.64
CA GLY A 53 -9.69 -17.88 6.50
C GLY A 53 -10.36 -17.51 5.18
N ASP A 54 -11.18 -16.45 5.14
CA ASP A 54 -11.85 -15.99 3.92
C ASP A 54 -10.94 -15.09 3.07
N PHE A 55 -10.53 -15.60 1.91
CA PHE A 55 -9.66 -14.90 0.95
C PHE A 55 -10.44 -14.06 -0.08
N GLN A 56 -11.78 -14.04 -0.04
CA GLN A 56 -12.61 -13.36 -1.06
C GLN A 56 -12.24 -11.88 -1.21
N LEU A 57 -11.96 -11.19 -0.10
CA LEU A 57 -11.55 -9.78 -0.12
C LEU A 57 -10.19 -9.57 -0.77
N LEU A 58 -9.20 -10.42 -0.51
CA LEU A 58 -7.89 -10.32 -1.17
C LEU A 58 -7.98 -10.68 -2.64
N PHE A 59 -8.85 -11.61 -3.03
CA PHE A 59 -9.07 -11.94 -4.43
C PHE A 59 -9.63 -10.73 -5.21
N VAL A 60 -10.66 -10.07 -4.65
CA VAL A 60 -11.20 -8.83 -5.22
C VAL A 60 -10.12 -7.74 -5.29
N LYS A 61 -9.29 -7.62 -4.26
CA LYS A 61 -8.16 -6.68 -4.25
C LYS A 61 -7.14 -6.97 -5.34
N ALA A 62 -6.74 -8.23 -5.53
CA ALA A 62 -5.78 -8.61 -6.57
C ALA A 62 -6.28 -8.26 -7.97
N LEU A 63 -7.58 -8.47 -8.24
CA LEU A 63 -8.20 -8.05 -9.50
C LEU A 63 -8.20 -6.52 -9.65
N MET A 64 -8.59 -5.78 -8.62
CA MET A 64 -8.56 -4.31 -8.63
C MET A 64 -7.15 -3.77 -8.87
N ASP A 65 -6.15 -4.40 -8.26
CA ASP A 65 -4.75 -4.01 -8.39
C ASP A 65 -4.21 -4.26 -9.79
N PHE A 66 -4.60 -5.37 -10.41
CA PHE A 66 -4.23 -5.68 -11.79
C PHE A 66 -4.71 -4.60 -12.77
N PHE A 67 -6.00 -4.22 -12.70
CA PHE A 67 -6.53 -3.16 -13.56
C PHE A 67 -5.93 -1.79 -13.24
N THR A 68 -5.74 -1.48 -11.96
CA THR A 68 -5.10 -0.23 -11.52
C THR A 68 -3.66 -0.16 -12.02
N ALA A 69 -2.91 -1.25 -11.93
CA ALA A 69 -1.53 -1.32 -12.40
C ALA A 69 -1.43 -1.13 -13.91
N LEU A 70 -2.37 -1.70 -14.68
CA LEU A 70 -2.44 -1.50 -16.12
C LEU A 70 -2.61 -0.02 -16.49
N ILE A 71 -3.50 0.70 -15.80
CA ILE A 71 -3.75 2.13 -16.03
C ILE A 71 -2.51 2.95 -15.68
N PHE A 72 -1.93 2.75 -14.49
CA PHE A 72 -0.79 3.55 -14.02
C PHE A 72 0.55 3.16 -14.67
N SER A 73 0.63 1.99 -15.30
CA SER A 73 1.82 1.58 -16.08
C SER A 73 2.06 2.50 -17.27
N ILE A 74 1.04 3.23 -17.77
CA ILE A 74 1.19 4.20 -18.86
C ILE A 74 2.07 5.39 -18.40
N SER A 75 1.92 5.82 -17.14
CA SER A 75 2.62 6.99 -16.58
C SER A 75 3.93 6.63 -15.89
N LEU A 76 3.96 5.51 -15.13
CA LEU A 76 5.09 5.10 -14.30
C LEU A 76 5.96 4.01 -14.96
N GLY A 77 5.47 3.39 -16.03
CA GLY A 77 6.21 2.38 -16.79
C GLY A 77 6.55 1.13 -15.98
N ILE A 78 7.70 0.54 -16.31
CA ILE A 78 8.19 -0.72 -15.72
C ILE A 78 8.44 -0.61 -14.21
N ALA A 79 8.67 0.61 -13.69
CA ALA A 79 8.94 0.83 -12.28
C ALA A 79 7.77 0.40 -11.39
N LEU A 80 6.55 0.41 -11.89
CA LEU A 80 5.35 0.00 -11.16
C LEU A 80 5.40 -1.47 -10.69
N VAL A 81 6.05 -2.34 -11.47
CA VAL A 81 6.20 -3.77 -11.14
C VAL A 81 6.97 -3.96 -9.82
N ALA A 82 7.88 -3.05 -9.48
CA ALA A 82 8.62 -3.10 -8.23
C ALA A 82 7.73 -2.97 -6.98
N ILE A 83 6.49 -2.45 -7.12
CA ILE A 83 5.53 -2.30 -6.02
C ILE A 83 4.94 -3.65 -5.59
N ALA A 84 4.95 -4.66 -6.44
CA ALA A 84 4.45 -5.99 -6.10
C ALA A 84 5.20 -6.62 -4.91
N ILE A 85 6.51 -6.34 -4.79
CA ILE A 85 7.36 -6.87 -3.71
C ILE A 85 6.92 -6.34 -2.32
N PRO A 86 6.89 -5.02 -2.07
CA PRO A 86 6.43 -4.50 -0.78
C PRO A 86 4.95 -4.82 -0.53
N GLN A 87 4.11 -4.86 -1.56
CA GLN A 87 2.70 -5.24 -1.41
C GLN A 87 2.55 -6.65 -0.83
N LEU A 88 3.24 -7.63 -1.42
CA LEU A 88 3.20 -9.02 -0.95
C LEU A 88 3.76 -9.16 0.46
N LEU A 89 4.90 -8.50 0.75
CA LEU A 89 5.49 -8.51 2.08
C LEU A 89 4.52 -7.99 3.14
N ILE A 90 3.84 -6.87 2.88
CA ILE A 90 2.91 -6.25 3.83
C ILE A 90 1.66 -7.12 4.02
N GLN A 91 1.08 -7.66 2.95
CA GLN A 91 -0.11 -8.51 3.04
C GLN A 91 0.19 -9.81 3.80
N ILE A 92 1.29 -10.48 3.50
CA ILE A 92 1.71 -11.70 4.21
C ILE A 92 1.99 -11.41 5.68
N ALA A 93 2.69 -10.30 5.97
CA ALA A 93 2.96 -9.89 7.33
C ALA A 93 1.66 -9.63 8.11
N LEU A 94 0.68 -8.95 7.50
CA LEU A 94 -0.61 -8.68 8.11
C LEU A 94 -1.44 -9.94 8.36
N VAL A 95 -1.50 -10.88 7.41
CA VAL A 95 -2.18 -12.18 7.59
C VAL A 95 -1.57 -12.95 8.75
N PHE A 96 -0.23 -12.99 8.84
CA PHE A 96 0.47 -13.66 9.93
C PHE A 96 0.24 -12.96 11.28
N LEU A 97 0.29 -11.63 11.28
CA LEU A 97 0.05 -10.82 12.48
C LEU A 97 -1.40 -10.94 12.96
N ALA A 98 -2.37 -11.02 12.06
CA ALA A 98 -3.79 -11.24 12.37
C ALA A 98 -4.00 -12.55 13.13
N LYS A 99 -3.33 -13.63 12.71
CA LYS A 99 -3.36 -14.92 13.42
C LYS A 99 -2.82 -14.82 14.85
N LEU A 100 -1.81 -13.97 15.07
CA LEU A 100 -1.21 -13.75 16.40
C LEU A 100 -2.02 -12.78 17.26
N ILE A 101 -2.66 -11.79 16.64
CA ILE A 101 -3.46 -10.73 17.27
C ILE A 101 -4.91 -11.16 17.51
N MET A 102 -5.35 -12.31 16.96
CA MET A 102 -6.69 -12.87 17.11
C MET A 102 -7.28 -12.83 18.56
N PRO A 103 -6.51 -13.05 19.65
CA PRO A 103 -7.04 -12.92 21.02
C PRO A 103 -7.07 -11.48 21.58
N TYR A 104 -6.47 -10.50 20.90
CA TYR A 104 -6.38 -9.09 21.33
C TYR A 104 -7.13 -8.12 20.41
N MET A 105 -7.61 -8.57 19.24
CA MET A 105 -8.37 -7.73 18.31
C MET A 105 -9.85 -7.72 18.67
N ASP A 106 -10.32 -6.56 19.08
CA ASP A 106 -11.71 -6.28 19.39
C ASP A 106 -12.37 -5.54 18.20
N ASP A 107 -13.66 -5.78 17.94
CA ASP A 107 -14.37 -5.37 16.70
C ASP A 107 -14.28 -3.86 16.46
N ILE A 108 -14.31 -3.06 17.53
CA ILE A 108 -14.20 -1.60 17.44
C ILE A 108 -12.79 -1.20 16.97
N ALA A 109 -11.74 -1.94 17.34
CA ALA A 109 -10.36 -1.56 16.98
C ALA A 109 -10.10 -1.84 15.50
N PHE A 110 -10.74 -2.88 14.98
CA PHE A 110 -10.80 -3.17 13.57
C PHE A 110 -11.55 -2.08 12.79
N ALA A 111 -12.68 -1.59 13.32
CA ALA A 111 -13.44 -0.50 12.72
C ALA A 111 -12.62 0.80 12.65
N ASP A 112 -11.95 1.18 13.73
CA ASP A 112 -11.06 2.36 13.78
C ASP A 112 -9.91 2.26 12.77
N PHE A 113 -9.30 1.07 12.68
CA PHE A 113 -8.25 0.78 11.72
C PHE A 113 -8.74 0.93 10.27
N SER A 114 -9.90 0.35 9.96
CA SER A 114 -10.52 0.43 8.63
C SER A 114 -10.85 1.88 8.26
N ALA A 115 -11.40 2.66 9.19
CA ALA A 115 -11.69 4.08 8.99
C ALA A 115 -10.41 4.88 8.71
N CYS A 116 -9.33 4.64 9.45
CA CYS A 116 -8.03 5.26 9.21
C CYS A 116 -7.48 4.94 7.82
N GLY A 117 -7.54 3.67 7.41
CA GLY A 117 -7.14 3.24 6.06
C GLY A 117 -7.96 3.91 4.96
N GLY A 118 -9.27 4.06 5.17
CA GLY A 118 -10.16 4.79 4.25
C GLY A 118 -9.76 6.27 4.06
N ILE A 119 -9.45 6.97 5.15
CA ILE A 119 -8.99 8.37 5.11
C ILE A 119 -7.67 8.50 4.35
N ILE A 120 -6.72 7.57 4.59
CA ILE A 120 -5.45 7.54 3.86
C ILE A 120 -5.71 7.35 2.36
N MET A 121 -6.63 6.48 1.97
CA MET A 121 -6.98 6.27 0.56
C MET A 121 -7.60 7.50 -0.10
N ILE A 122 -8.43 8.26 0.62
CA ILE A 122 -8.93 9.55 0.14
C ILE A 122 -7.76 10.52 -0.08
N ALA A 123 -6.81 10.61 0.86
CA ALA A 123 -5.63 11.46 0.72
C ALA A 123 -4.75 11.05 -0.48
N VAL A 124 -4.59 9.74 -0.72
CA VAL A 124 -3.88 9.21 -1.89
C VAL A 124 -4.62 9.57 -3.19
N GLY A 125 -5.94 9.42 -3.23
CA GLY A 125 -6.76 9.79 -4.39
C GLY A 125 -6.64 11.27 -4.75
N LEU A 126 -6.72 12.16 -3.75
CA LEU A 126 -6.51 13.61 -3.93
C LEU A 126 -5.10 13.92 -4.42
N ARG A 127 -4.10 13.14 -3.98
CA ARG A 127 -2.72 13.29 -4.42
C ARG A 127 -2.55 12.92 -5.89
N ILE A 128 -3.12 11.78 -6.30
CA ILE A 128 -3.09 11.29 -7.68
C ILE A 128 -3.81 12.27 -8.61
N ALA A 129 -4.92 12.85 -8.16
CA ALA A 129 -5.64 13.91 -8.88
C ALA A 129 -4.86 15.24 -8.97
N GLN A 130 -3.65 15.34 -8.40
CA GLN A 130 -2.81 16.54 -8.36
C GLN A 130 -3.50 17.77 -7.73
N ILE A 131 -4.58 17.58 -6.96
CA ILE A 131 -5.30 18.67 -6.28
C ILE A 131 -4.45 19.22 -5.14
N LYS A 132 -3.75 18.33 -4.41
CA LYS A 132 -2.85 18.74 -3.32
C LYS A 132 -1.69 17.77 -3.12
N ILE A 133 -0.48 18.34 -3.05
CA ILE A 133 0.79 17.62 -3.03
C ILE A 133 1.19 17.32 -1.57
N PHE A 134 0.70 16.19 -1.03
CA PHE A 134 1.14 15.69 0.27
C PHE A 134 2.16 14.56 0.11
N ALA A 135 3.06 14.43 1.10
CA ALA A 135 3.87 13.23 1.27
C ALA A 135 3.01 12.13 1.87
N VAL A 136 2.35 11.34 1.01
CA VAL A 136 1.39 10.31 1.41
C VAL A 136 2.02 9.25 2.32
N VAL A 137 3.32 9.01 2.16
CA VAL A 137 4.10 8.09 3.00
C VAL A 137 4.09 8.49 4.47
N ASN A 138 3.96 9.78 4.80
CA ASN A 138 3.93 10.25 6.18
C ASN A 138 2.66 9.85 6.93
N PHE A 139 1.63 9.35 6.22
CA PHE A 139 0.41 8.84 6.84
C PHE A 139 0.47 7.33 7.13
N LEU A 140 1.42 6.58 6.55
CA LEU A 140 1.61 5.15 6.83
C LEU A 140 1.82 4.85 8.34
N PRO A 141 2.64 5.62 9.09
CA PRO A 141 2.82 5.38 10.52
C PRO A 141 1.51 5.42 11.31
N ALA A 142 0.51 6.19 10.86
CA ALA A 142 -0.78 6.29 11.55
C ALA A 142 -1.50 4.93 11.63
N LEU A 143 -1.40 4.08 10.60
CA LEU A 143 -1.97 2.73 10.61
C LEU A 143 -1.32 1.83 11.67
N LEU A 144 -0.02 1.99 11.90
CA LEU A 144 0.70 1.20 12.90
C LEU A 144 0.36 1.63 14.33
N PHE A 145 0.11 2.93 14.53
CA PHE A 145 -0.22 3.49 15.85
C PHE A 145 -1.71 3.42 16.20
N VAL A 146 -2.63 3.25 15.25
CA VAL A 146 -4.08 3.28 15.54
C VAL A 146 -4.52 2.14 16.47
N VAL A 147 -3.95 0.94 16.32
CA VAL A 147 -4.28 -0.24 17.14
C VAL A 147 -3.88 -0.04 18.61
N PRO A 148 -2.61 0.29 18.95
CA PRO A 148 -2.23 0.50 20.35
C PRO A 148 -2.89 1.73 20.97
N ILE A 149 -3.15 2.80 20.19
CA ILE A 149 -3.85 3.99 20.69
C ILE A 149 -5.31 3.67 21.01
N SER A 150 -6.02 2.95 20.12
CA SER A 150 -7.42 2.56 20.37
C SER A 150 -7.54 1.63 21.58
N TYR A 151 -6.59 0.71 21.75
CA TYR A 151 -6.51 -0.15 22.94
C TYR A 151 -6.26 0.65 24.23
N LEU A 152 -5.28 1.57 24.22
CA LEU A 152 -4.95 2.41 25.38
C LEU A 152 -6.12 3.33 25.76
N TRP A 153 -6.81 3.90 24.77
CA TRP A 153 -7.97 4.75 24.99
C TRP A 153 -9.11 4.00 25.67
N ARG A 154 -9.36 2.74 25.29
CA ARG A 154 -10.36 1.90 25.98
C ARG A 154 -9.99 1.61 27.42
N HIS A 155 -8.73 1.30 27.70
CA HIS A 155 -8.30 1.05 29.08
C HIS A 155 -8.37 2.30 29.96
N PHE A 156 -8.29 3.50 29.37
CA PHE A 156 -8.41 4.76 30.11
C PHE A 156 -9.86 5.25 30.28
N MET A 157 -10.77 4.86 29.38
CA MET A 157 -12.21 5.24 29.42
C MET A 157 -13.14 4.19 30.02
N THR A 158 -12.64 3.00 30.42
CA THR A 158 -13.40 1.96 31.14
C THR A 158 -12.89 1.85 32.57
#